data_AF-A0A401TGP1-F1
#
_entry.id   AF-A0A401TGP1-F1
#
_cell.length_a   1.000
_cell.length_b   1.000
_cell.length_c   1.000
_cell.angle_alpha   90.00
_cell.angle_beta   90.00
_cell.angle_gamma   90.00
#
_symmetry.space_group_name_H-M   'P 1'
#
loop_
_entity.id
_entity.type
_entity.pdbx_description
1 polymer ?
#
loop_
_entity_poly.entity_id
_entity_poly.type
_entity_poly.pdbx_seq_one_letter_code
_entity_poly.pdbx_strand_id
1 'polypeptide(L)'
;MDPLLQRYVAAMVLSGVGDALGFRNESWEFCTSGQRIHKELQELGGLDGINVSGWRVSDDTVMHLATAQALTASSGSEENQQDLYSRLAVEYQQSMMDMTGRAAGKSNTDCRGRAGTNCVGQEGTEHIECFNEIKERAADAEDVKQKLLEKLSICGEKKFQAE
;
A
#
# COMPACT_ATOMS: atom_id res chain seq x y z
N MET A 1 -13.52 -18.99 0.66
CA MET A 1 -13.52 -17.54 0.40
C MET A 1 -14.54 -17.25 -0.69
N ASP A 2 -15.35 -16.21 -0.54
CA ASP A 2 -16.23 -15.74 -1.62
C ASP A 2 -15.40 -15.42 -2.90
N PRO A 3 -15.81 -15.88 -4.10
CA PRO A 3 -15.08 -15.59 -5.34
C PRO A 3 -14.84 -14.10 -5.61
N LEU A 4 -15.76 -13.21 -5.22
CA LEU A 4 -15.57 -11.77 -5.38
C LEU A 4 -14.49 -11.26 -4.43
N LEU A 5 -14.58 -11.62 -3.15
CA LEU A 5 -13.56 -11.31 -2.16
C LEU A 5 -12.17 -11.79 -2.60
N GLN A 6 -12.06 -13.01 -3.13
CA GLN A 6 -10.79 -13.54 -3.63
C GLN A 6 -10.18 -12.66 -4.74
N ARG A 7 -11.01 -12.12 -5.63
CA ARG A 7 -10.54 -11.22 -6.70
C ARG A 7 -10.06 -9.89 -6.16
N TYR A 8 -10.73 -9.31 -5.16
CA TYR A 8 -10.28 -8.08 -4.50
C TYR A 8 -8.94 -8.28 -3.80
N VAL A 9 -8.78 -9.39 -3.07
CA VAL A 9 -7.51 -9.75 -2.44
C VAL A 9 -6.42 -9.92 -3.49
N ALA A 10 -6.69 -10.71 -4.53
CA ALA A 10 -5.73 -10.95 -5.59
C ALA A 10 -5.34 -9.64 -6.30
N ALA A 11 -6.27 -8.73 -6.54
CA ALA A 11 -5.97 -7.43 -7.16
C ALA A 11 -4.99 -6.61 -6.32
N MET A 12 -5.25 -6.46 -5.02
CA MET A 12 -4.37 -5.69 -4.12
C MET A 12 -3.00 -6.36 -3.95
N VAL A 13 -2.98 -7.68 -3.73
CA VAL A 13 -1.73 -8.43 -3.50
C VAL A 13 -0.88 -8.50 -4.77
N LEU A 14 -1.47 -8.84 -5.93
CA LEU A 14 -0.72 -8.94 -7.18
C LEU A 14 -0.26 -7.58 -7.69
N SER A 15 -0.97 -6.49 -7.37
CA SER A 15 -0.46 -5.12 -7.58
C SER A 15 0.84 -4.91 -6.80
N GLY A 16 0.87 -5.28 -5.51
CA GLY A 16 2.07 -5.15 -4.68
C GLY A 16 3.21 -6.08 -5.09
N VAL A 17 2.90 -7.32 -5.49
CA VAL A 17 3.90 -8.27 -6.02
C VAL A 17 4.49 -7.74 -7.34
N GLY A 18 3.65 -7.24 -8.25
CA GLY A 18 4.10 -6.68 -9.52
C GLY A 18 5.02 -5.47 -9.34
N ASP A 19 4.67 -4.58 -8.41
CA ASP A 19 5.52 -3.46 -7.98
C ASP A 19 6.87 -3.96 -7.44
N ALA A 20 6.88 -4.80 -6.40
CA ALA A 20 8.12 -5.33 -5.82
C ALA A 20 9.01 -6.05 -6.85
N LEU A 21 8.40 -6.78 -7.80
CA LEU A 21 9.10 -7.45 -8.89
C LEU A 21 9.78 -6.45 -9.83
N GLY A 22 9.07 -5.42 -10.29
CA GLY A 22 9.62 -4.40 -11.18
C GLY A 22 10.64 -3.49 -10.50
N PHE A 23 10.43 -3.25 -9.20
CA PHE A 23 11.29 -2.40 -8.38
C PHE A 23 12.61 -3.10 -8.00
N ARG A 24 12.50 -4.31 -7.44
CA ARG A 24 13.61 -5.11 -6.90
C ARG A 24 14.60 -4.27 -6.10
N ASN A 25 14.11 -3.61 -5.04
CA ASN A 25 14.91 -2.71 -4.19
C ASN A 25 15.70 -1.68 -5.04
N GLU A 26 15.02 -0.98 -5.95
CA GLU A 26 15.56 0.03 -6.91
C GLU A 26 16.43 -0.54 -8.04
N SER A 27 16.86 -1.81 -7.98
CA SER A 27 17.88 -2.34 -8.91
C SER A 27 17.37 -2.51 -10.35
N TRP A 28 16.09 -2.78 -10.54
CA TRP A 28 15.49 -3.00 -11.86
C TRP A 28 14.73 -1.79 -12.37
N GLU A 29 14.10 -1.00 -11.51
CA GLU A 29 13.32 0.20 -11.88
C GLU A 29 14.13 1.18 -12.73
N PHE A 30 15.38 1.45 -12.34
CA PHE A 30 16.26 2.39 -13.04
C PHE A 30 17.13 1.72 -14.12
N CYS A 31 16.95 0.42 -14.36
CA CYS A 31 17.65 -0.28 -15.42
C CYS A 31 16.94 -0.08 -16.76
N THR A 32 17.53 0.74 -17.63
CA THR A 32 16.96 1.01 -18.97
C THR A 32 17.18 -0.12 -19.98
N SER A 33 17.85 -1.20 -19.59
CA SER A 33 18.13 -2.36 -20.45
C SER A 33 17.25 -3.55 -20.08
N GLY A 34 16.16 -3.73 -20.83
CA GLY A 34 15.30 -4.91 -20.67
C GLY A 34 16.06 -6.23 -20.89
N GLN A 35 17.04 -6.27 -21.79
CA GLN A 35 17.88 -7.46 -21.99
C GLN A 35 18.64 -7.86 -20.73
N ARG A 36 19.18 -6.86 -19.99
CA ARG A 36 19.87 -7.11 -18.73
C ARG A 36 18.90 -7.61 -17.66
N ILE A 37 17.74 -6.98 -17.51
CA ILE A 37 16.71 -7.43 -16.56
C ILE A 37 16.30 -8.88 -16.85
N HIS A 38 16.01 -9.21 -18.11
CA HIS A 38 15.63 -10.58 -18.48
C HIS A 38 16.76 -11.61 -18.29
N LYS A 39 18.02 -11.19 -18.44
CA LYS A 39 19.17 -12.07 -18.15
C LYS A 39 19.28 -12.34 -16.64
N GLU A 40 19.24 -11.30 -15.82
CA GLU A 40 19.26 -11.44 -14.35
C GLU A 40 18.06 -12.24 -13.85
N LEU A 41 16.88 -12.05 -14.45
CA LEU A 41 15.68 -12.85 -14.19
C LEU A 41 15.91 -14.35 -14.46
N GLN A 42 16.55 -14.69 -15.59
CA GLN A 42 16.89 -16.09 -15.87
C GLN A 42 17.91 -16.65 -14.87
N GLU A 43 18.89 -15.85 -14.44
CA GLU A 43 19.87 -16.24 -13.42
C GLU A 43 19.22 -16.49 -12.05
N LEU A 44 18.10 -15.81 -11.76
CA LEU A 44 17.28 -16.04 -10.56
C LEU A 44 16.32 -17.24 -10.68
N GLY A 45 16.34 -17.97 -11.81
CA GLY A 45 15.48 -19.14 -12.03
C GLY A 45 14.21 -18.86 -12.83
N GLY A 46 14.11 -17.71 -13.49
CA GLY A 46 12.90 -17.30 -14.22
C GLY A 46 11.77 -16.85 -13.29
N LEU A 47 10.61 -16.52 -13.84
CA LEU A 47 9.49 -15.95 -13.06
C LEU A 47 9.01 -16.90 -11.95
N ASP A 48 8.92 -18.20 -12.25
CA ASP A 48 8.50 -19.22 -11.28
C ASP A 48 9.55 -19.46 -10.17
N GLY A 49 10.79 -19.05 -10.39
CA GLY A 49 11.89 -19.17 -9.43
C GLY A 49 12.05 -17.97 -8.50
N ILE A 50 11.32 -16.87 -8.73
CA ILE A 50 11.46 -15.66 -7.92
C ILE A 50 10.80 -15.84 -6.55
N ASN A 51 11.56 -15.49 -5.51
CA ASN A 51 11.03 -15.22 -4.18
C ASN A 51 11.13 -13.71 -3.91
N VAL A 52 9.99 -13.05 -3.74
CA VAL A 52 9.89 -11.61 -3.45
C VAL A 52 10.11 -11.28 -1.97
N SER A 53 10.38 -12.28 -1.11
CA SER A 53 10.74 -12.04 0.28
C SER A 53 11.97 -11.15 0.39
N GLY A 54 11.87 -10.06 1.14
CA GLY A 54 12.93 -9.05 1.24
C GLY A 54 13.05 -8.12 0.01
N TRP A 55 12.17 -8.24 -0.98
CA TRP A 55 12.02 -7.25 -2.05
C TRP A 55 10.91 -6.29 -1.63
N ARG A 56 11.31 -5.07 -1.30
CA ARG A 56 10.36 -4.07 -0.86
C ARG A 56 9.48 -3.60 -1.99
N VAL A 57 8.27 -3.16 -1.65
CA VAL A 57 7.40 -2.41 -2.56
C VAL A 57 7.86 -0.96 -2.69
N SER A 58 7.60 -0.32 -3.84
CA SER A 58 7.95 1.08 -4.11
C SER A 58 6.88 2.04 -3.55
N ASP A 59 6.96 3.31 -3.94
CA ASP A 59 5.96 4.33 -3.65
C ASP A 59 4.60 4.01 -4.27
N ASP A 60 4.56 3.28 -5.38
CA ASP A 60 3.32 2.87 -6.06
C ASP A 60 2.37 2.13 -5.11
N THR A 61 2.84 1.07 -4.44
CA THR A 61 2.01 0.31 -3.51
C THR A 61 1.67 1.11 -2.26
N VAL A 62 2.59 1.96 -1.78
CA VAL A 62 2.34 2.82 -0.60
C VAL A 62 1.20 3.79 -0.88
N MET A 63 1.19 4.44 -2.05
CA MET A 63 0.09 5.33 -2.45
C MET A 63 -1.19 4.55 -2.75
N HIS A 64 -1.10 3.37 -3.36
CA HIS A 64 -2.27 2.52 -3.63
C HIS A 64 -2.98 2.09 -2.33
N LEU A 65 -2.23 1.73 -1.29
CA LEU A 65 -2.78 1.41 0.03
C LEU A 65 -3.42 2.65 0.70
N ALA A 66 -2.82 3.83 0.57
CA ALA A 66 -3.39 5.08 1.07
C ALA A 66 -4.75 5.39 0.40
N THR A 67 -4.87 5.14 -0.90
CA THR A 67 -6.15 5.24 -1.63
C THR A 67 -7.18 4.26 -1.10
N ALA A 68 -6.80 2.99 -0.92
CA ALA A 68 -7.69 1.96 -0.40
C ALA A 68 -8.17 2.28 1.03
N GLN A 69 -7.29 2.84 1.87
CA GLN A 69 -7.60 3.32 3.21
C GLN A 69 -8.66 4.43 3.19
N ALA A 70 -8.47 5.45 2.36
CA ALA A 70 -9.42 6.55 2.26
C ALA A 70 -10.81 6.08 1.78
N LEU A 71 -10.84 5.21 0.76
CA LEU A 71 -12.09 4.67 0.21
C LEU A 71 -12.83 3.78 1.20
N THR A 72 -12.12 2.91 1.91
CA THR A 72 -12.76 2.00 2.88
C THR A 72 -13.26 2.73 4.13
N ALA A 73 -12.55 3.79 4.56
CA ALA A 73 -12.98 4.62 5.69
C ALA A 73 -14.22 5.49 5.40
N SER A 74 -14.54 5.73 4.13
CA SER A 74 -15.63 6.64 3.74
C SER A 74 -17.00 5.96 3.63
N SER A 75 -17.05 4.62 3.66
CA SER A 75 -18.18 3.75 3.24
C SER A 75 -19.50 3.80 4.06
N GLY A 76 -20.00 5.01 4.37
CA GLY A 76 -21.35 5.32 4.86
C GLY A 76 -22.22 5.94 3.77
N SER A 77 -23.54 5.68 3.80
CA SER A 77 -24.50 5.84 2.69
C SER A 77 -24.82 7.27 2.21
N GLU A 78 -24.11 8.30 2.66
CA GLU A 78 -24.27 9.68 2.17
C GLU A 78 -22.88 10.38 2.12
N GLU A 79 -21.94 9.81 1.35
CA GLU A 79 -20.62 10.40 1.19
C GLU A 79 -20.69 11.76 0.46
N ASN A 80 -20.39 12.82 1.20
CA ASN A 80 -19.97 14.07 0.62
C ASN A 80 -18.61 13.86 -0.04
N GLN A 81 -18.52 14.02 -1.37
CA GLN A 81 -17.27 13.88 -2.13
C GLN A 81 -16.13 14.73 -1.52
N GLN A 82 -16.47 15.84 -0.88
CA GLN A 82 -15.52 16.71 -0.19
C GLN A 82 -14.81 16.02 0.98
N ASP A 83 -15.50 15.14 1.71
CA ASP A 83 -14.94 14.42 2.85
C ASP A 83 -14.01 13.30 2.37
N LEU A 84 -14.39 12.58 1.29
CA LEU A 84 -13.52 11.61 0.63
C LEU A 84 -12.24 12.28 0.12
N TYR A 85 -12.34 13.43 -0.55
CA TYR A 85 -11.16 14.15 -1.03
C TYR A 85 -10.27 14.67 0.10
N SER A 86 -10.89 15.18 1.18
CA SER A 86 -10.15 15.59 2.39
C SER A 86 -9.40 14.40 2.99
N ARG A 87 -10.04 13.23 3.02
CA ARG A 87 -9.42 12.01 3.54
C ARG A 87 -8.28 11.51 2.65
N LEU A 88 -8.48 11.46 1.33
CA LEU A 88 -7.44 11.12 0.37
C LEU A 88 -6.21 12.01 0.54
N ALA A 89 -6.41 13.32 0.69
CA ALA A 89 -5.32 14.26 0.90
C ALA A 89 -4.54 13.97 2.19
N VAL A 90 -5.24 13.64 3.28
CA VAL A 90 -4.61 13.27 4.56
C VAL A 90 -3.84 11.96 4.44
N GLU A 91 -4.40 10.92 3.83
CA GLU A 91 -3.74 9.63 3.68
C GLU A 91 -2.51 9.73 2.76
N TYR A 92 -2.59 10.49 1.67
CA TYR A 92 -1.43 10.76 0.81
C TYR A 92 -0.33 11.55 1.51
N GLN A 93 -0.69 12.55 2.33
CA GLN A 93 0.31 13.28 3.11
C GLN A 93 1.00 12.34 4.12
N GLN A 94 0.22 11.48 4.80
CA GLN A 94 0.75 10.53 5.77
C GLN A 94 1.63 9.46 5.10
N SER A 95 1.27 8.99 3.91
CA SER A 95 2.03 7.96 3.19
C SER A 95 3.45 8.41 2.83
N MET A 96 3.69 9.72 2.71
CA MET A 96 5.02 10.30 2.49
C MET A 96 6.03 9.96 3.60
N MET A 97 5.55 9.62 4.80
CA MET A 97 6.41 9.21 5.93
C MET A 97 7.00 7.81 5.75
N ASP A 98 6.49 6.99 4.82
CA ASP A 98 7.00 5.66 4.49
C ASP A 98 7.73 5.58 3.14
N MET A 99 8.17 6.71 2.58
CA MET A 99 8.81 6.75 1.25
C MET A 99 10.32 6.46 1.26
N THR A 100 10.93 6.23 2.42
CA THR A 100 12.39 6.09 2.55
C THR A 100 12.90 4.86 1.80
N GLY A 101 13.67 5.05 0.71
CA GLY A 101 14.21 3.99 -0.14
C GLY A 101 13.16 3.26 -0.98
N ARG A 102 12.04 3.94 -1.27
CA ARG A 102 10.97 3.47 -2.15
C ARG A 102 10.88 4.27 -3.45
N ALA A 103 11.96 4.95 -3.82
CA ALA A 103 12.09 5.74 -5.05
C ALA A 103 10.99 6.79 -5.34
N ALA A 104 10.32 7.32 -4.30
CA ALA A 104 9.25 8.30 -4.47
C ALA A 104 9.59 9.39 -5.50
N GLY A 105 8.64 9.62 -6.42
CA GLY A 105 8.80 10.58 -7.52
C GLY A 105 9.35 11.92 -7.05
N LYS A 106 10.41 12.41 -7.70
CA LYS A 106 11.01 13.71 -7.38
C LYS A 106 10.03 14.82 -7.76
N SER A 107 9.29 15.37 -6.79
CA SER A 107 8.62 16.66 -6.97
C SER A 107 9.68 17.76 -7.12
N ASN A 108 9.45 18.74 -8.01
CA ASN A 108 10.31 19.94 -8.15
C ASN A 108 10.42 20.78 -6.85
N THR A 109 9.69 20.41 -5.81
CA THR A 109 9.79 20.96 -4.45
C THR A 109 10.56 19.98 -3.57
N ASP A 110 11.88 20.13 -3.52
CA ASP A 110 12.69 19.57 -2.44
C ASP A 110 12.30 20.27 -1.13
N CYS A 111 11.42 19.65 -0.34
CA CYS A 111 11.09 20.10 1.01
C CYS A 111 12.03 19.51 2.07
N ARG A 112 13.30 19.21 1.74
CA ARG A 112 14.34 18.95 2.75
C ARG A 112 14.70 20.25 3.47
N GLY A 113 13.80 20.70 4.33
CA GLY A 113 13.96 21.99 4.99
C GLY A 113 12.86 22.40 5.97
N ARG A 114 12.27 21.46 6.73
CA ARG A 114 11.74 21.78 8.08
C ARG A 114 11.43 20.51 8.87
N ALA A 115 12.45 20.02 9.57
CA ALA A 115 12.21 19.36 10.85
C ALA A 115 11.62 20.43 11.79
N GLY A 116 10.36 20.24 12.19
CA GLY A 116 9.71 21.07 13.21
C GLY A 116 8.55 21.91 12.68
N THR A 117 7.34 21.35 12.74
CA THR A 117 6.17 21.97 13.36
C THR A 117 5.11 20.89 13.57
N ASN A 118 4.63 20.77 14.80
CA ASN A 118 3.53 19.91 15.21
C ASN A 118 2.27 20.20 14.37
N CYS A 119 1.78 19.21 13.62
CA CYS A 119 0.41 19.19 13.13
C CYS A 119 -0.41 18.33 14.10
N VAL A 120 -0.87 18.93 15.20
CA VAL A 120 -1.90 18.31 16.04
C VAL A 120 -3.26 18.71 15.46
N GLY A 121 -3.98 17.72 14.94
CA GLY A 121 -5.42 17.76 14.74
C GLY A 121 -6.02 16.59 15.50
N GLN A 122 -6.51 16.83 16.72
CA GLN A 122 -7.58 16.03 17.34
C GLN A 122 -8.90 16.66 16.84
N GLU A 123 -10.04 16.00 16.59
CA GLU A 123 -10.69 14.83 17.19
C GLU A 123 -11.63 14.17 16.15
N GLY A 124 -12.04 12.93 16.40
CA GLY A 124 -13.08 12.24 15.63
C GLY A 124 -13.08 10.71 15.74
N THR A 125 -12.79 10.16 16.92
CA THR A 125 -13.07 8.75 17.26
C THR A 125 -14.58 8.59 17.30
N GLU A 126 -15.22 7.76 16.48
CA GLU A 126 -15.41 6.32 16.70
C GLU A 126 -15.89 5.68 15.38
N HIS A 127 -14.96 5.16 14.56
CA HIS A 127 -15.15 4.07 13.58
C HIS A 127 -13.79 3.74 12.90
N ILE A 128 -12.71 3.93 13.67
CA ILE A 128 -11.35 4.20 13.19
C ILE A 128 -10.44 2.95 13.20
N GLU A 129 -10.89 1.82 13.75
CA GLU A 129 -9.98 0.72 14.10
C GLU A 129 -9.76 -0.33 12.99
N CYS A 130 -10.34 -0.18 11.80
CA CYS A 130 -10.25 -1.25 10.79
C CYS A 130 -8.95 -1.21 9.95
N PHE A 131 -8.37 -0.02 9.72
CA PHE A 131 -7.24 0.15 8.78
C PHE A 131 -6.04 0.95 9.32
N ASN A 132 -6.19 1.67 10.44
CA ASN A 132 -5.09 2.45 11.03
C ASN A 132 -3.93 1.59 11.56
N GLU A 133 -4.13 0.30 11.76
CA GLU A 133 -3.10 -0.66 12.16
C GLU A 133 -2.33 -1.27 10.98
N ILE A 134 -2.69 -0.94 9.72
CA ILE A 134 -1.80 -1.20 8.56
C ILE A 134 -0.59 -0.23 8.57
N LYS A 135 -0.50 0.65 9.59
CA LYS A 135 0.65 1.54 9.84
C LYS A 135 1.95 0.84 10.23
N GLU A 136 1.97 -0.46 10.47
CA GLU A 136 3.25 -1.17 10.40
C GLU A 136 3.70 -1.21 8.94
N ARG A 137 4.88 -0.64 8.65
CA ARG A 137 5.47 -0.54 7.31
C ARG A 137 5.30 -1.85 6.54
N ALA A 138 4.59 -1.84 5.40
CA ALA A 138 4.58 -2.98 4.49
C ALA A 138 6.03 -3.19 4.00
N ALA A 139 6.74 -4.15 4.61
CA ALA A 139 8.16 -4.35 4.34
C ALA A 139 8.38 -4.91 2.94
N ASP A 140 7.51 -5.84 2.53
CA ASP A 140 7.50 -6.50 1.23
C ASP A 140 6.07 -6.95 0.84
N ALA A 141 5.95 -7.60 -0.31
CA ALA A 141 4.66 -8.06 -0.83
C ALA A 141 4.01 -9.20 0.00
N GLU A 142 4.80 -9.98 0.74
CA GLU A 142 4.27 -11.03 1.62
C GLU A 142 3.63 -10.41 2.87
N ASP A 143 4.21 -9.32 3.38
CA ASP A 143 3.63 -8.54 4.45
C ASP A 143 2.31 -7.85 4.04
N VAL A 144 2.21 -7.36 2.79
CA VAL A 144 0.93 -6.85 2.23
C VAL A 144 -0.14 -7.94 2.25
N LYS A 145 0.20 -9.15 1.80
CA LYS A 145 -0.70 -10.31 1.80
C LYS A 145 -1.13 -10.69 3.22
N GLN A 146 -0.19 -10.74 4.17
CA GLN A 146 -0.48 -11.11 5.55
C GLN A 146 -1.44 -10.13 6.22
N LYS A 147 -1.18 -8.82 6.08
CA LYS A 147 -2.02 -7.75 6.63
C LYS A 147 -3.43 -7.75 6.04
N LEU A 148 -3.56 -8.02 4.74
CA LEU A 148 -4.86 -8.14 4.09
C LEU A 148 -5.65 -9.35 4.60
N LEU A 149 -5.00 -10.51 4.74
CA LEU A 149 -5.66 -11.74 5.20
C LEU A 149 -6.13 -11.65 6.65
N GLU A 150 -5.31 -11.08 7.54
CA GLU A 150 -5.66 -10.88 8.95
C GLU A 150 -6.90 -9.97 9.11
N LYS A 151 -6.93 -8.84 8.40
CA LYS A 151 -8.06 -7.90 8.50
C LYS A 151 -9.33 -8.41 7.82
N LEU A 152 -9.21 -9.21 6.76
CA LEU A 152 -10.36 -9.88 6.16
C LEU A 152 -10.94 -10.98 7.04
N SER A 153 -10.12 -11.65 7.86
CA SER A 153 -10.59 -12.57 8.89
C SER A 153 -11.41 -11.84 9.96
N ILE A 154 -10.94 -10.68 10.42
CA ILE A 154 -11.64 -9.83 11.40
C ILE A 154 -12.95 -9.26 10.83
N CYS A 155 -12.96 -8.88 9.54
CA CYS A 155 -14.16 -8.40 8.85
C CYS A 155 -15.19 -9.54 8.61
N GLY A 156 -14.71 -10.79 8.50
CA GLY A 156 -15.54 -11.99 8.44
C GLY A 156 -16.25 -12.31 9.77
N GLU A 157 -15.58 -12.10 10.91
CA GLU A 157 -16.19 -12.30 12.23
C GLU A 157 -17.20 -11.20 12.60
N LYS A 158 -16.98 -9.96 12.15
CA LYS A 158 -17.92 -8.85 12.40
C LYS A 158 -19.18 -8.87 11.51
N LYS A 159 -19.31 -9.81 10.58
CA LYS A 159 -20.43 -9.88 9.61
C LYS A 159 -21.56 -10.86 9.97
N PHE A 160 -21.65 -11.33 11.20
CA PHE A 160 -22.77 -12.19 11.64
C PHE A 160 -23.32 -11.84 13.02
N GLN A 161 -23.65 -10.57 13.25
CA GLN A 161 -24.72 -10.17 14.18
C GLN A 161 -25.46 -8.96 13.61
N ALA A 162 -26.47 -9.23 12.81
CA ALA A 162 -27.57 -8.32 12.53
C ALA A 162 -28.84 -9.18 12.58
N GLU A 163 -29.47 -9.19 13.76
CA GLU A 163 -30.89 -9.57 13.92
C GLU A 163 -31.79 -8.46 13.37
#